data_AF-A0A957V4H5-F1
#
_entry.id   AF-A0A957V4H5-F1
#
_cell.length_a   1.000
_cell.length_b   1.000
_cell.length_c   1.000
_cell.angle_alpha   90.00
_cell.angle_beta   90.00
_cell.angle_gamma   90.00
#
_symmetry.space_group_name_H-M   'P 1'
#
loop_
_entity.id
_entity.type
_entity.pdbx_description
1 polymer ?
#
loop_
_entity_poly.entity_id
_entity_poly.type
_entity_poly.pdbx_seq_one_letter_code
_entity_poly.pdbx_strand_id
1 'polypeptide(L)' 'PLVVDNGGGNFLQVGVVSTGPTPCAQDGQYGIYTRVSQYSGWINQTIGAITPPIIDADNYVFLPAVSR' A
#
# COMPACT_ATOMS: atom_id res chain seq x y z
N PRO A 1 4.45 6.87 -2.79
CA PRO A 1 3.28 6.30 -2.07
C PRO A 1 3.00 7.14 -0.82
N LEU A 2 1.74 7.24 -0.36
CA LEU A 2 1.39 7.88 0.91
C LEU A 2 1.12 6.78 1.94
N VAL A 3 1.93 6.74 2.99
CA VAL A 3 1.87 5.73 4.06
C VAL A 3 1.60 6.39 5.41
N VAL A 4 0.88 5.68 6.27
CA VAL A 4 0.64 6.08 7.67
C VAL A 4 1.03 4.93 8.60
N ASP A 5 1.53 5.27 9.79
CA ASP A 5 1.74 4.29 10.85
C ASP A 5 0.38 3.79 11.37
N ASN A 6 0.22 2.47 11.52
CA ASN A 6 -1.02 1.87 12.03
C ASN A 6 -1.06 1.69 13.56
N GLY A 7 -0.05 2.17 14.28
CA GLY A 7 0.11 2.03 15.73
C GLY A 7 0.68 0.67 16.19
N GLY A 8 0.98 -0.23 15.25
CA GLY A 8 1.45 -1.60 15.51
C GLY A 8 2.82 -1.91 14.90
N GLY A 9 3.63 -0.89 14.63
CA GLY A 9 4.96 -1.04 14.01
C GLY A 9 4.90 -1.39 12.52
N ASN A 10 3.73 -1.25 11.88
CA ASN A 10 3.53 -1.49 10.46
C ASN A 10 3.04 -0.22 9.77
N PHE A 11 3.37 -0.08 8.48
CA PHE A 11 2.91 1.03 7.65
C PHE A 11 1.78 0.61 6.72
N LEU A 12 0.70 1.40 6.72
CA LEU A 12 -0.42 1.21 5.81
C LEU A 12 -0.30 2.18 4.62
N GLN A 13 -0.30 1.68 3.39
CA GLN A 13 -0.39 2.51 2.21
C GLN A 13 -1.83 2.99 1.99
N VAL A 14 -2.08 4.27 2.29
CA VAL A 14 -3.41 4.89 2.20
C VAL A 14 -3.63 5.62 0.88
N GLY A 15 -2.57 5.95 0.16
CA GLY A 15 -2.65 6.71 -1.08
C GLY A 15 -1.56 6.39 -2.11
N VAL A 16 -1.89 6.62 -3.38
CA VAL A 16 -0.95 6.66 -4.50
C VAL A 16 -0.78 8.13 -4.92
N VAL A 17 0.45 8.53 -5.24
CA VAL A 17 0.72 9.90 -5.73
C VAL A 17 -0.06 10.08 -7.03
N SER A 18 -0.92 11.10 -7.10
CA SER A 18 -1.64 11.45 -8.32
C SER A 18 -0.94 12.64 -8.98
N THR A 19 -1.35 13.85 -8.65
CA THR A 19 -0.83 15.09 -9.22
C THR A 19 -0.53 16.11 -8.13
N GLY A 20 0.01 17.25 -8.52
CA GLY A 20 0.25 18.38 -7.66
C GLY A 20 0.47 19.65 -8.47
N PRO A 21 0.48 20.81 -7.79
CA PRO A 21 0.80 22.07 -8.42
C PRO A 21 2.21 22.03 -9.05
N THR A 22 2.35 22.71 -10.19
CA THR A 22 3.65 23.02 -10.79
C THR A 22 3.79 24.54 -10.86
N PRO A 23 4.76 25.16 -10.17
CA PRO A 23 5.79 24.57 -9.31
C PRO A 23 5.25 23.92 -8.02
N CYS A 24 6.06 23.05 -7.40
CA CYS A 24 5.76 22.45 -6.11
C CYS A 24 5.90 23.46 -4.96
N ALA A 25 5.40 23.10 -3.77
CA ALA A 25 5.51 23.90 -2.54
C ALA A 25 4.91 25.31 -2.65
N GLN A 26 3.82 25.47 -3.41
CA GLN A 26 3.05 26.71 -3.45
C GLN A 26 2.18 26.85 -2.20
N ASP A 27 2.16 28.05 -1.62
CA ASP A 27 1.33 28.37 -0.47
C ASP A 27 -0.16 28.09 -0.75
N GLY A 28 -0.81 27.39 0.18
CA GLY A 28 -2.22 27.01 0.07
C GLY A 28 -2.49 25.89 -0.94
N GLN A 29 -1.48 25.31 -1.58
CA GLN A 29 -1.60 24.16 -2.47
C GLN A 29 -1.08 22.88 -1.80
N TYR A 30 -1.74 21.76 -2.07
CA TYR A 30 -1.38 20.46 -1.51
C TYR A 30 -1.16 19.42 -2.61
N GLY A 31 -0.31 18.43 -2.32
CA GLY A 31 -0.19 17.24 -3.16
C GLY A 31 -1.50 16.45 -3.16
N ILE A 32 -1.93 15.99 -4.32
CA ILE A 32 -3.16 15.22 -4.49
C ILE A 32 -2.79 13.73 -4.54
N TYR A 33 -3.47 12.94 -3.71
CA TYR A 33 -3.29 11.50 -3.61
C TYR A 33 -4.59 10.76 -3.91
N THR A 34 -4.50 9.70 -4.71
CA THR A 34 -5.62 8.79 -4.95
C THR A 34 -5.85 7.96 -3.70
N ARG A 35 -7.08 7.95 -3.16
CA ARG A 35 -7.47 7.20 -1.96
C ARG A 35 -7.53 5.70 -2.27
N VAL A 36 -6.59 4.92 -1.74
CA VAL A 36 -6.51 3.47 -2.00
C VAL A 36 -7.78 2.74 -1.54
N SER A 37 -8.34 3.11 -0.39
CA SER A 37 -9.50 2.42 0.18
C SER A 37 -10.76 2.44 -0.69
N GLN A 38 -10.93 3.46 -1.55
CA GLN A 38 -12.05 3.52 -2.51
C GLN A 38 -12.00 2.42 -3.57
N TYR A 39 -10.81 1.88 -3.85
CA TYR A 39 -10.59 0.86 -4.86
C TYR A 39 -10.42 -0.54 -4.28
N SER A 40 -10.56 -0.71 -2.96
CA SER A 40 -10.37 -1.98 -2.25
C SER A 40 -11.18 -3.14 -2.87
N GLY A 41 -12.44 -2.91 -3.24
CA GLY A 41 -13.28 -3.92 -3.89
C GLY A 41 -12.71 -4.37 -5.25
N TRP A 42 -12.33 -3.41 -6.11
CA TRP A 42 -11.71 -3.71 -7.40
C TRP A 42 -10.35 -4.39 -7.25
N ILE A 43 -9.52 -3.93 -6.30
CA ILE A 43 -8.22 -4.52 -6.00
C ILE A 43 -8.41 -5.99 -5.59
N ASN A 44 -9.27 -6.26 -4.61
CA ASN A 44 -9.57 -7.61 -4.14
C ASN A 44 -10.17 -8.50 -5.24
N GLN A 45 -10.97 -7.94 -6.15
CA GLN A 45 -11.50 -8.70 -7.27
C GLN A 45 -10.41 -9.05 -8.29
N THR A 46 -9.48 -8.12 -8.55
CA THR A 46 -8.47 -8.24 -9.61
C THR A 46 -7.31 -9.13 -9.19
N ILE A 47 -6.83 -8.98 -7.95
CA ILE A 47 -5.74 -9.81 -7.41
C ILE A 47 -6.25 -11.15 -6.86
N GLY A 48 -7.57 -11.35 -6.88
CA GLY A 48 -8.27 -12.35 -6.08
C GLY A 48 -8.32 -11.94 -4.62
N ALA A 49 -9.26 -12.48 -3.84
CA ALA A 49 -9.04 -12.50 -2.41
C ALA A 49 -7.71 -13.23 -2.24
N ILE A 50 -6.73 -12.58 -1.62
CA ILE A 50 -5.72 -13.34 -0.90
C ILE A 50 -6.54 -14.01 0.21
N THR A 51 -7.23 -15.11 -0.09
CA THR A 51 -7.20 -16.21 0.86
C THR A 51 -5.72 -16.29 1.17
N PRO A 52 -5.28 -16.00 2.41
CA PRO A 52 -3.89 -16.27 2.76
C PRO A 52 -3.65 -17.64 2.16
N PRO A 53 -2.65 -17.80 1.26
CA PRO A 53 -2.44 -19.07 0.62
C PRO A 53 -2.57 -20.06 1.75
N ILE A 54 -3.49 -21.01 1.60
CA ILE A 54 -3.43 -22.20 2.44
C ILE A 54 -1.95 -22.50 2.44
N ILE A 55 -1.39 -22.59 3.64
CA ILE A 55 0.03 -22.89 3.85
C ILE A 55 0.25 -24.34 3.36
N ASP A 56 0.05 -24.50 2.06
CA ASP A 56 0.37 -25.57 1.17
C ASP A 56 1.74 -25.16 0.69
N ALA A 57 2.70 -26.03 0.99
CA ALA A 57 4.13 -25.75 1.10
C ALA A 57 4.84 -25.34 -0.21
N ASP A 58 4.10 -24.95 -1.26
CA ASP A 58 4.64 -24.82 -2.61
C ASP A 58 4.77 -23.36 -3.10
N ASN A 59 4.36 -22.35 -2.31
CA ASN A 59 4.54 -20.93 -2.68
C ASN A 59 5.13 -20.05 -1.57
N TYR A 60 5.94 -20.64 -0.69
CA TYR A 60 6.90 -19.88 0.10
C TYR A 60 8.01 -19.37 -0.82
N VAL A 61 8.03 -18.05 -1.05
CA VAL A 61 9.28 -17.36 -1.38
C VAL A 61 10.15 -17.47 -0.12
N PHE A 62 10.99 -18.50 -0.08
CA PHE A 62 12.11 -18.56 0.85
C PHE A 62 13.01 -17.36 0.57
N LEU A 63 13.17 -16.47 1.54
CA LEU A 63 14.51 -16.10 1.97
C LEU A 63 14.56 -16.11 3.51
N PRO A 64 15.68 -16.60 4.08
CA PRO A 64 15.78 -17.02 5.47
C PRO A 64 15.66 -15.84 6.42
N ALA A 65 15.24 -16.16 7.65
CA ALA A 65 15.33 -15.28 8.80
C ALA A 65 16.68 -14.53 8.82
N VAL A 66 16.64 -13.20 8.77
CA VAL A 66 17.77 -12.40 9.20
C VAL A 66 17.81 -12.48 10.72
N SER A 67 18.59 -13.43 11.21
CA SER A 67 19.08 -13.46 12.59
C SER A 67 20.19 -12.41 12.73
N ARG A 68 19.83 -11.18 13.12
CA ARG A 68 20.53 -10.32 14.10
C ARG A 68 19.87 -8.96 14.20
#